data_AF-W4JXX2-F1
#
_entry.id   AF-W4JXX2-F1
#
_cell.length_a   1.000
_cell.length_b   1.000
_cell.length_c   1.000
_cell.angle_alpha   90.00
_cell.angle_beta   90.00
_cell.angle_gamma   90.00
#
_symmetry.space_group_name_H-M   'P 1'
#
loop_
_entity.id
_entity.type
_entity.pdbx_description
1 polymer ?
#
loop_
_entity_poly.entity_id
_entity_poly.type
_entity_poly.pdbx_seq_one_letter_code
_entity_poly.pdbx_strand_id
1 'polypeptide(L)'
;MRVTARKTWESVRDHFQEDAVRPAATKIMISCVRDIGGATFDWPPLLIEKTHSVTCYEMLSSIWEYFQQRFSDVEIEHMERQYPGIKRMMSDSCHRRCMRTPGLAEFERRQGLKRIDYLDIRTMFKGLSVSVGLDGTWVLHLHLYGRHN
;
A
#
# COMPACT_ATOMS: atom_id res chain seq x y z
N MET A 1 10.77 -10.03 10.71
CA MET A 1 11.05 -11.12 11.67
C MET A 1 9.72 -11.54 12.25
N ARG A 2 9.37 -12.84 12.18
CA ARG A 2 8.13 -13.39 12.75
C ARG A 2 8.51 -14.26 13.94
N VAL A 3 7.77 -14.15 15.04
CA VAL A 3 7.86 -15.10 16.16
C VAL A 3 6.80 -16.16 15.91
N THR A 4 7.23 -17.42 15.77
CA THR A 4 6.28 -18.53 15.65
C THR A 4 5.69 -18.89 17.00
N ALA A 5 4.60 -19.67 17.01
CA ALA A 5 4.04 -20.25 18.24
C ALA A 5 5.05 -21.11 19.02
N ARG A 6 6.15 -21.52 18.37
CA ARG A 6 7.25 -22.30 18.97
C ARG A 6 8.39 -21.42 19.50
N LYS A 7 8.22 -20.09 19.55
CA LYS A 7 9.25 -19.10 19.95
C LYS A 7 10.51 -19.15 19.08
N THR A 8 10.41 -19.64 17.85
CA THR A 8 11.49 -19.55 16.87
C THR A 8 11.43 -18.21 16.15
N TRP A 9 12.60 -17.63 15.90
CA TRP A 9 12.74 -16.43 15.10
C TRP A 9 12.93 -16.84 13.65
N GLU A 10 11.94 -16.52 12.82
CA GLU A 10 12.01 -16.78 11.39
C GLU A 10 12.11 -15.46 10.63
N SER A 11 12.97 -15.45 9.60
CA SER A 11 13.04 -14.30 8.73
C SER A 11 11.78 -14.28 7.88
N VAL A 12 11.16 -13.11 7.74
CA VAL A 12 10.01 -12.95 6.85
C VAL A 12 10.41 -13.23 5.39
N ARG A 13 11.70 -13.06 5.07
CA ARG A 13 12.26 -13.36 3.75
C ARG A 13 12.21 -14.85 3.43
N ASP A 14 12.21 -15.73 4.42
CA ASP A 14 12.23 -17.17 4.20
C ASP A 14 10.89 -17.66 3.62
N HIS A 15 9.82 -16.88 3.82
CA HIS A 15 8.46 -17.17 3.33
C HIS A 15 8.11 -16.46 2.02
N PHE A 16 9.03 -15.70 1.45
CA PHE A 16 8.75 -14.87 0.26
C PHE A 16 8.34 -15.68 -0.97
N GLN A 17 8.82 -16.91 -1.08
CA GLN A 17 8.50 -17.82 -2.19
C GLN A 17 7.28 -18.70 -1.92
N GLU A 18 6.67 -18.62 -0.73
CA GLU A 18 5.43 -19.34 -0.45
C GLU A 18 4.23 -18.67 -1.15
N ASP A 19 3.20 -19.45 -1.44
CA ASP A 19 1.93 -18.94 -1.95
C ASP A 19 1.35 -17.87 -1.01
N ALA A 20 0.90 -16.76 -1.58
CA ALA A 20 0.35 -15.62 -0.84
C ALA A 20 -0.96 -15.95 -0.10
N VAL A 21 -1.72 -16.91 -0.64
CA VAL A 21 -3.02 -17.35 -0.12
C VAL A 21 -3.14 -18.87 -0.17
N ARG A 22 -4.03 -19.44 0.64
CA ARG A 22 -4.32 -20.88 0.66
C ARG A 22 -5.83 -21.13 0.57
N PRO A 23 -6.32 -21.92 -0.41
CA PRO A 23 -5.56 -22.52 -1.53
C PRO A 23 -4.86 -21.49 -2.43
N ALA A 24 -3.81 -21.92 -3.12
CA ALA A 24 -3.01 -21.08 -4.01
C ALA A 24 -3.88 -20.46 -5.12
N ALA A 25 -3.57 -19.22 -5.49
CA ALA A 25 -4.34 -18.46 -6.49
C ALA A 25 -3.42 -17.73 -7.47
N THR A 26 -3.85 -17.69 -8.73
CA THR A 26 -3.17 -16.94 -9.81
C THR A 26 -3.69 -15.51 -9.96
N LYS A 27 -4.83 -15.22 -9.33
CA LYS A 27 -5.51 -13.92 -9.38
C LYS A 27 -5.87 -13.46 -7.96
N ILE A 28 -5.38 -12.29 -7.59
CA ILE A 28 -5.63 -11.65 -6.28
C ILE A 28 -5.98 -10.19 -6.52
N MET A 29 -7.10 -9.75 -5.97
CA MET A 29 -7.48 -8.34 -5.90
C MET A 29 -7.17 -7.80 -4.51
N ILE A 30 -6.53 -6.64 -4.41
CA ILE A 30 -6.20 -5.98 -3.16
C ILE A 30 -6.95 -4.65 -3.10
N SER A 31 -7.92 -4.58 -2.20
CA SER A 31 -8.63 -3.34 -1.88
C SER A 31 -7.84 -2.56 -0.85
N CYS A 32 -7.56 -1.29 -1.13
CA CYS A 32 -6.91 -0.39 -0.20
C CYS A 32 -7.87 0.75 0.12
N VAL A 33 -8.58 0.63 1.24
CA VAL A 33 -9.42 1.70 1.75
C VAL A 33 -8.69 2.31 2.94
N ARG A 34 -8.25 3.56 2.81
CA ARG A 34 -7.86 4.36 3.96
C ARG A 34 -8.90 5.43 4.19
N ASP A 35 -9.48 5.41 5.37
CA ASP A 35 -10.27 6.50 5.90
C ASP A 35 -9.32 7.50 6.60
N ILE A 36 -9.20 8.72 6.07
CA ILE A 36 -8.53 9.84 6.76
C ILE A 36 -9.62 10.78 7.28
N GLY A 37 -10.13 10.52 8.49
CA GLY A 37 -11.05 11.45 9.17
C GLY A 37 -12.38 11.66 8.45
N GLY A 38 -12.95 10.61 7.87
CA GLY A 38 -14.15 10.61 7.04
C GLY A 38 -13.86 10.73 5.54
N ALA A 39 -12.59 10.83 5.15
CA ALA A 39 -12.16 10.87 3.75
C ALA A 39 -11.80 9.48 3.24
N THR A 40 -12.69 8.85 2.47
CA THR A 40 -12.36 7.66 1.69
C THR A 40 -12.04 8.08 0.26
N PHE A 41 -10.77 7.96 -0.12
CA PHE A 41 -10.41 8.02 -1.53
C PHE A 41 -10.56 6.62 -2.13
N ASP A 42 -11.48 6.48 -3.08
CA ASP A 42 -11.71 5.22 -3.80
C ASP A 42 -10.59 5.00 -4.82
N TRP A 43 -9.42 4.60 -4.33
CA TRP A 43 -8.39 4.15 -5.25
C TRP A 43 -8.87 2.89 -5.98
N PRO A 44 -8.56 2.75 -7.28
CA PRO A 44 -8.85 1.51 -7.97
C PRO A 44 -8.13 0.36 -7.24
N PRO A 45 -8.79 -0.79 -7.05
CA PRO A 45 -8.16 -1.92 -6.40
C PRO A 45 -6.93 -2.38 -7.21
N LEU A 46 -5.91 -2.85 -6.51
CA LEU A 46 -4.74 -3.45 -7.13
C LEU A 46 -5.09 -4.87 -7.57
N LEU A 47 -5.09 -5.14 -8.87
CA LEU A 47 -5.27 -6.48 -9.41
C LEU A 47 -3.90 -7.10 -9.72
N ILE A 48 -3.63 -8.27 -9.15
CA ILE A 48 -2.48 -9.10 -9.46
C ILE A 48 -3.00 -10.32 -10.22
N GLU A 49 -2.52 -10.50 -11.45
CA GLU A 49 -2.85 -11.65 -12.28
C GLU A 49 -1.55 -12.23 -12.85
N LYS A 50 -1.36 -13.53 -12.67
CA LYS A 50 -0.15 -14.28 -13.03
C LYS A 50 -0.52 -15.58 -13.74
N THR A 51 0.45 -16.16 -14.43
CA THR A 51 0.32 -17.50 -15.01
C THR A 51 0.64 -18.62 -14.01
N HIS A 52 1.22 -18.28 -12.86
CA HIS A 52 1.55 -19.15 -11.73
C HIS A 52 0.89 -18.64 -10.43
N SER A 53 0.98 -19.41 -9.34
CA SER A 53 0.46 -18.98 -8.04
C SER A 53 1.19 -17.73 -7.54
N VAL A 54 0.44 -16.73 -7.09
CA VAL A 54 1.02 -15.48 -6.60
C VAL A 54 1.76 -15.77 -5.30
N THR A 55 3.05 -15.40 -5.25
CA THR A 55 3.88 -15.57 -4.04
C THR A 55 3.69 -14.42 -3.05
N CYS A 56 4.07 -14.65 -1.77
CA CYS A 56 4.11 -13.60 -0.75
C CYS A 56 4.96 -12.40 -1.18
N TYR A 57 6.10 -12.64 -1.83
CA TYR A 57 6.96 -11.59 -2.35
C TYR A 57 6.25 -10.75 -3.40
N GLU A 58 5.69 -11.38 -4.43
CA GLU A 58 5.00 -10.67 -5.52
C GLU A 58 3.82 -9.85 -4.98
N MET A 59 3.06 -10.40 -4.03
CA MET A 59 1.98 -9.68 -3.40
C MET A 59 2.48 -8.43 -2.66
N LEU A 60 3.49 -8.57 -1.80
CA LEU A 60 4.02 -7.45 -1.00
C LEU A 60 4.74 -6.41 -1.89
N SER A 61 5.45 -6.85 -2.92
CA SER A 61 6.10 -5.95 -3.88
C SER A 61 5.07 -5.18 -4.70
N SER A 62 3.99 -5.83 -5.16
CA SER A 62 2.90 -5.13 -5.87
C SER A 62 2.19 -4.10 -4.98
N ILE A 63 1.98 -4.39 -3.69
CA ILE A 63 1.47 -3.38 -2.74
C ILE A 63 2.45 -2.20 -2.64
N TRP A 64 3.75 -2.47 -2.51
CA TRP A 64 4.76 -1.42 -2.45
C TRP A 64 4.78 -0.57 -3.73
N GLU A 65 4.81 -1.20 -4.91
CA GLU A 65 4.79 -0.56 -6.23
C GLU A 65 3.54 0.30 -6.41
N TYR A 66 2.38 -0.20 -5.98
CA TYR A 66 1.13 0.54 -6.01
C TYR A 66 1.22 1.86 -5.24
N PHE A 67 1.86 1.87 -4.06
CA PHE A 67 2.08 3.11 -3.31
C PHE A 67 3.17 4.02 -3.90
N GLN A 68 4.05 3.50 -4.75
CA GLN A 68 5.03 4.31 -5.46
C GLN A 68 4.44 5.04 -6.68
N GLN A 69 3.22 4.70 -7.10
CA GLN A 69 2.54 5.36 -8.23
C GLN A 69 2.30 6.85 -7.92
N ARG A 70 2.56 7.69 -8.92
CA ARG A 70 2.32 9.13 -8.86
C ARG A 70 0.83 9.42 -9.00
N PHE A 71 0.36 10.44 -8.31
CA PHE A 71 -0.92 11.04 -8.66
C PHE A 71 -0.76 11.95 -9.88
N SER A 72 -1.78 11.92 -10.74
CA SER A 72 -1.99 12.96 -11.74
C SER A 72 -2.47 14.26 -11.11
N ASP A 73 -2.27 15.37 -11.81
CA ASP A 73 -2.75 16.68 -11.36
C ASP A 73 -4.28 16.69 -11.20
N VAL A 74 -5.00 15.98 -12.08
CA VAL A 74 -6.46 15.84 -12.01
C VAL A 74 -6.90 15.11 -10.74
N GLU A 75 -6.22 14.02 -10.36
CA GLU A 75 -6.51 13.32 -9.10
C GLU A 75 -6.22 14.23 -7.89
N ILE A 76 -5.12 14.99 -7.91
CA ILE A 76 -4.78 15.92 -6.83
C ILE A 76 -5.82 17.02 -6.70
N GLU A 77 -6.24 17.63 -7.80
CA GLU A 77 -7.28 18.65 -7.80
C GLU A 77 -8.63 18.10 -7.34
N HIS A 78 -8.99 16.88 -7.76
CA HIS A 78 -10.20 16.23 -7.31
C HIS A 78 -10.17 15.99 -5.79
N MET A 79 -9.05 15.46 -5.28
CA MET A 79 -8.83 15.27 -3.84
C MET A 79 -8.92 16.59 -3.07
N GLU A 80 -8.29 17.67 -3.56
CA GLU A 80 -8.31 18.98 -2.90
C GLU A 80 -9.71 19.61 -2.86
N ARG A 81 -10.54 19.38 -3.89
CA ARG A 81 -11.94 19.82 -3.89
C ARG A 81 -12.79 19.05 -2.89
N GLN A 82 -12.57 17.75 -2.75
CA GLN A 82 -13.28 16.92 -1.78
C GLN A 82 -12.80 17.17 -0.35
N TYR A 83 -11.50 17.40 -0.18
CA TYR A 83 -10.82 17.54 1.10
C TYR A 83 -9.80 18.69 1.06
N PRO A 84 -10.24 19.93 1.33
CA PRO A 84 -9.36 21.09 1.32
C PRO A 84 -8.16 20.92 2.27
N GLY A 85 -6.96 21.18 1.79
CA GLY A 85 -5.70 21.04 2.52
C GLY A 85 -4.98 19.70 2.33
N ILE A 86 -5.60 18.72 1.65
CA ILE A 86 -4.96 17.42 1.37
C ILE A 86 -3.68 17.58 0.55
N LYS A 87 -3.64 18.50 -0.43
CA LYS A 87 -2.46 18.77 -1.25
C LYS A 87 -1.30 19.26 -0.40
N ARG A 88 -1.56 20.14 0.58
CA ARG A 88 -0.54 20.62 1.53
C ARG A 88 -0.02 19.47 2.39
N MET A 89 -0.90 18.66 2.97
CA MET A 89 -0.53 17.48 3.76
C MET A 89 0.35 16.51 2.96
N MET A 90 -0.04 16.19 1.72
CA MET A 90 0.74 15.33 0.83
C MET A 90 2.08 15.94 0.46
N SER A 91 2.14 17.26 0.26
CA SER A 91 3.39 17.97 -0.05
C SER A 91 4.36 17.92 1.12
N ASP A 92 3.87 18.09 2.35
CA ASP A 92 4.67 17.95 3.56
C ASP A 92 5.19 16.51 3.73
N SER A 93 4.36 15.50 3.43
CA SER A 93 4.76 14.09 3.43
C SER A 93 5.81 13.78 2.36
N CYS A 94 5.64 14.30 1.14
CA CYS A 94 6.60 14.18 0.05
C CYS A 94 7.94 14.82 0.42
N HIS A 95 7.93 16.01 1.02
CA HIS A 95 9.13 16.66 1.50
C HIS A 95 9.87 15.78 2.52
N ARG A 96 9.15 15.25 3.52
CA ARG A 96 9.73 14.33 4.51
C ARG A 96 10.29 13.06 3.88
N ARG A 97 9.60 12.48 2.88
CA ARG A 97 10.09 11.32 2.11
C ARG A 97 11.40 11.65 1.40
N CYS A 98 11.48 12.79 0.70
CA CYS A 98 12.69 13.21 -0.01
C CYS A 98 13.90 13.39 0.94
N MET A 99 13.66 13.89 2.15
CA MET A 99 14.72 14.10 3.14
C MET A 99 15.22 12.80 3.79
N ARG A 100 14.47 11.70 3.70
CA ARG A 100 14.86 10.39 4.24
C ARG A 100 15.80 9.59 3.34
N THR A 101 16.06 10.06 2.12
CA THR A 101 16.94 9.39 1.16
C THR A 101 18.17 10.26 0.87
N PRO A 102 19.24 10.19 1.70
CA PRO A 102 20.44 10.99 1.50
C PRO A 102 21.02 10.79 0.10
N GLY A 103 21.38 11.88 -0.57
CA GLY A 103 21.96 11.85 -1.92
C GLY A 103 20.96 11.67 -3.08
N LEU A 104 19.67 11.38 -2.81
CA LEU A 104 18.63 11.23 -3.84
C LEU A 104 17.45 12.20 -3.66
N ALA A 105 17.57 13.19 -2.77
CA ALA A 105 16.48 14.12 -2.48
C ALA A 105 15.96 14.85 -3.73
N GLU A 106 16.85 15.29 -4.63
CA GLU A 106 16.42 15.94 -5.89
C GLU A 106 15.73 14.98 -6.85
N PHE A 107 16.20 13.73 -6.91
CA PHE A 107 15.59 12.69 -7.72
C PHE A 107 14.17 12.39 -7.21
N GLU A 108 13.99 12.20 -5.90
CA GLU A 108 12.68 11.97 -5.29
C GLU A 108 11.73 13.15 -5.48
N ARG A 109 12.23 14.40 -5.41
CA ARG A 109 11.43 15.61 -5.69
C ARG A 109 10.89 15.64 -7.11
N ARG A 110 11.70 15.26 -8.11
CA ARG A 110 11.26 15.15 -9.51
C ARG A 110 10.20 14.08 -9.73
N GLN A 111 9.99 13.20 -8.75
CA GLN A 111 8.92 12.21 -8.84
C GLN A 111 7.54 12.73 -8.46
N GLY A 112 7.42 13.94 -7.92
CA GLY A 112 6.13 14.52 -7.55
C GLY A 112 5.43 13.78 -6.39
N LEU A 113 4.12 13.99 -6.28
CA LEU A 113 3.28 13.38 -5.24
C LEU A 113 2.92 11.95 -5.62
N LYS A 114 3.13 11.03 -4.69
CA LYS A 114 2.83 9.59 -4.82
C LYS A 114 1.70 9.18 -3.88
N ARG A 115 1.09 8.02 -4.11
CA ARG A 115 0.09 7.43 -3.22
C ARG A 115 0.61 7.24 -1.79
N ILE A 116 1.90 6.92 -1.62
CA ILE A 116 2.54 6.85 -0.30
C ILE A 116 2.49 8.19 0.46
N ASP A 117 2.47 9.33 -0.23
CA ASP A 117 2.42 10.65 0.42
C ASP A 117 1.03 10.98 0.98
N TYR A 118 -0.02 10.35 0.44
CA TYR A 118 -1.38 10.40 1.00
C TYR A 118 -1.48 9.61 2.32
N LEU A 119 -0.64 8.59 2.51
CA LEU A 119 -0.62 7.83 3.74
C LEU A 119 -0.07 8.63 4.95
N ASP A 120 0.64 9.73 4.72
CA ASP A 120 1.35 10.47 5.77
C ASP A 120 2.32 9.58 6.59
N ILE A 121 3.20 10.20 7.38
CA ILE A 121 4.30 9.50 8.05
C ILE A 121 3.84 8.55 9.16
N ARG A 122 2.58 8.66 9.57
CA ARG A 122 2.04 7.98 10.75
C ARG A 122 1.31 6.69 10.39
N THR A 123 1.35 6.29 9.12
CA THR A 123 0.68 5.08 8.66
C THR A 123 1.56 3.85 8.83
N MET A 124 1.02 2.85 9.52
CA MET A 124 1.64 1.54 9.66
C MET A 124 0.78 0.46 9.00
N PHE A 125 1.44 -0.49 8.35
CA PHE A 125 0.81 -1.71 7.85
C PHE A 125 0.35 -2.59 9.02
N LYS A 126 -0.96 -2.86 9.10
CA LYS A 126 -1.55 -3.71 10.14
C LYS A 126 -1.75 -5.16 9.67
N GLY A 127 -1.82 -5.38 8.37
CA GLY A 127 -2.03 -6.70 7.78
C GLY A 127 -3.04 -6.66 6.65
N LEU A 128 -3.39 -7.86 6.19
CA LEU A 128 -4.40 -8.10 5.17
C LEU A 128 -5.51 -8.96 5.79
N SER A 129 -6.77 -8.63 5.54
CA SER A 129 -7.89 -9.55 5.81
C SER A 129 -8.43 -10.07 4.48
N VAL A 130 -9.09 -11.24 4.52
CA VAL A 130 -9.49 -11.92 3.29
C VAL A 130 -11.00 -12.01 3.14
N SER A 131 -11.45 -11.89 1.90
CA SER A 131 -12.77 -12.28 1.43
C SER A 131 -12.62 -12.96 0.08
N VAL A 132 -13.56 -13.82 -0.30
CA VAL A 132 -13.60 -14.45 -1.63
C VAL A 132 -14.76 -13.82 -2.39
N GLY A 133 -14.49 -13.29 -3.58
CA GLY A 133 -15.49 -12.73 -4.47
C GLY A 133 -16.45 -13.80 -4.99
N LEU A 134 -17.60 -13.37 -5.51
CA LEU A 134 -18.60 -14.28 -6.08
C LEU A 134 -18.07 -15.09 -7.27
N ASP A 135 -17.06 -14.58 -7.96
CA ASP A 135 -16.34 -15.21 -9.07
C ASP A 135 -15.17 -16.11 -8.60
N GLY A 136 -15.00 -16.30 -7.28
CA GLY A 136 -13.90 -17.05 -6.70
C GLY A 136 -12.58 -16.27 -6.59
N THR A 137 -12.56 -14.98 -6.97
CA THR A 137 -11.35 -14.16 -6.86
C THR A 137 -11.02 -13.88 -5.38
N TRP A 138 -9.75 -14.05 -5.00
CA TRP A 138 -9.27 -13.66 -3.68
C TRP A 138 -9.26 -12.13 -3.56
N VAL A 139 -9.98 -11.60 -2.58
CA VAL A 139 -10.02 -10.16 -2.28
C VAL A 139 -9.37 -9.92 -0.93
N LEU A 140 -8.21 -9.29 -0.94
CA LEU A 140 -7.47 -8.90 0.26
C LEU A 140 -7.75 -7.44 0.59
N HIS A 141 -8.16 -7.17 1.82
CA HIS A 141 -8.36 -5.81 2.32
C HIS A 141 -7.12 -5.39 3.08
N LEU A 142 -6.46 -4.34 2.58
CA LEU A 142 -5.26 -3.77 3.16
C LEU A 142 -5.63 -2.88 4.35
N HIS A 143 -5.19 -3.28 5.55
CA HIS A 143 -5.42 -2.53 6.77
C HIS A 143 -4.22 -1.66 7.11
N LEU A 144 -4.48 -0.36 7.24
CA LEU A 144 -3.51 0.66 7.60
C LEU A 144 -3.98 1.34 8.89
N TYR A 145 -3.08 1.57 9.85
CA TYR A 145 -3.41 2.35 11.06
C TYR A 145 -2.76 3.72 10.97
N GLY A 146 -3.53 4.79 11.22
CA GLY A 146 -3.00 6.14 11.43
C GLY A 146 -2.85 6.44 12.91
N ARG A 147 -1.68 6.92 13.34
CA ARG A 147 -1.50 7.36 14.73
C ARG A 147 -2.17 8.74 14.93
N HIS A 148 -3.40 8.73 15.46
CA HIS A 148 -4.08 9.94 15.94
C HIS A 148 -3.38 10.42 17.23
N ASN A 149 -3.04 11.71 17.28
CA ASN A 149 -2.72 12.40 18.53
C ASN A 149 -3.97 13.14 18.98
#